data_AF-A0A4Y8C0Q8-F1
#
_entry.id   AF-A0A4Y8C0Q8-F1
#
_cell.length_a   1.000
_cell.length_b   1.000
_cell.length_c   1.000
_cell.angle_alpha   90.00
_cell.angle_beta   90.00
_cell.angle_gamma   90.00
#
_symmetry.space_group_name_H-M   'P 1'
#
loop_
_entity.id
_entity.type
_entity.pdbx_description
1 polymer ?
#
loop_
_entity_poly.entity_id
_entity_poly.type
_entity_poly.pdbx_seq_one_letter_code
_entity_poly.pdbx_strand_id
1 'polypeptide(L)' 'SFKIYAEILNKTMGAKCDDIIVFPPSVAFLENENNFIQGAQNFYPCVNGAFTGELGKEHLDEFGIKCVLIGHSE' A
#
# COMPACT_ATOMS: atom_id res chain seq x y z
N SER A 1 9.77 -11.62 -3.85
CA SER A 1 9.00 -10.46 -4.34
C SER A 1 7.80 -10.27 -3.45
N PHE A 2 7.35 -9.03 -3.21
CA PHE A 2 6.15 -8.74 -2.43
C PHE A 2 4.91 -9.47 -2.98
N LYS A 3 4.83 -9.65 -4.30
CA LYS A 3 3.79 -10.46 -4.94
C LYS A 3 3.67 -11.87 -4.36
N ILE A 4 4.80 -12.58 -4.20
CA ILE A 4 4.83 -13.95 -3.65
C ILE A 4 4.38 -13.94 -2.18
N TYR A 5 4.81 -12.93 -1.42
CA TYR A 5 4.39 -12.76 -0.04
C TYR A 5 2.87 -12.56 0.06
N ALA A 6 2.31 -11.66 -0.76
CA ALA A 6 0.88 -11.39 -0.80
C ALA A 6 0.06 -12.63 -1.20
N GLU A 7 0.53 -13.41 -2.18
CA GLU A 7 -0.11 -14.67 -2.60
C GLU A 7 -0.15 -15.71 -1.47
N ILE A 8 0.97 -15.88 -0.76
CA ILE A 8 1.06 -16.81 0.39
C ILE A 8 0.15 -16.32 1.53
N LEU A 9 0.15 -15.02 1.81
CA LEU A 9 -0.65 -14.43 2.87
C LEU A 9 -2.15 -14.58 2.56
N ASN A 10 -2.58 -14.24 1.34
CA ASN A 10 -3.97 -14.40 0.90
C ASN A 10 -4.44 -15.86 1.03
N LYS A 11 -3.59 -16.82 0.63
CA LYS A 11 -3.88 -18.26 0.78
C LYS A 11 -4.00 -18.67 2.25
N THR A 12 -3.16 -18.11 3.13
CA THR A 12 -3.16 -18.42 4.56
C THR A 12 -4.37 -17.83 5.27
N MET A 13 -4.80 -16.63 4.87
CA MET A 13 -5.98 -15.95 5.44
C MET A 13 -7.30 -16.64 5.04
N GLY A 14 -7.40 -17.18 3.83
CA GLY A 14 -8.58 -17.90 3.33
C GLY A 14 -9.80 -17.03 3.01
N ALA A 15 -9.93 -15.86 3.63
CA ALA A 15 -10.95 -14.85 3.36
C ALA A 15 -10.40 -13.44 3.64
N LYS A 16 -11.11 -12.42 3.16
CA LYS A 16 -10.78 -11.01 3.41
C LYS A 16 -10.92 -10.66 4.90
N CYS A 17 -9.96 -9.92 5.44
CA CYS A 17 -9.90 -9.46 6.82
C CYS A 17 -9.31 -8.05 6.85
N ASP A 18 -10.07 -7.10 7.41
CA ASP A 18 -9.68 -5.68 7.46
C ASP A 18 -8.76 -5.33 8.64
N ASP A 19 -8.51 -6.29 9.56
CA ASP A 19 -7.61 -6.10 10.71
C ASP A 19 -6.12 -6.27 10.34
N ILE A 20 -5.84 -6.83 9.17
CA ILE A 20 -4.47 -7.05 8.68
C ILE A 20 -4.12 -5.95 7.70
N ILE A 21 -3.09 -5.18 8.04
CA ILE A 21 -2.56 -4.10 7.21
C ILE A 21 -1.09 -4.39 6.91
N VAL A 22 -0.71 -4.27 5.64
CA VAL A 22 0.66 -4.49 5.17
C VAL A 22 1.14 -3.24 4.44
N PHE A 23 2.30 -2.74 4.83
CA PHE A 23 2.92 -1.54 4.27
C PHE A 23 4.18 -1.91 3.46
N PRO A 24 4.05 -2.34 2.19
CA PRO A 24 5.21 -2.59 1.33
C PRO A 24 5.89 -1.28 0.90
N PRO A 25 7.14 -1.36 0.38
CA PRO A 25 7.74 -0.25 -0.35
C PRO A 25 6.88 0.13 -1.56
N SER A 26 6.84 1.42 -1.91
CA SER A 26 5.96 1.93 -2.97
C SER A 26 6.20 1.33 -4.35
N VAL A 27 7.46 0.98 -4.66
CA VAL A 27 7.84 0.27 -5.90
C VAL A 27 7.26 -1.14 -6.01
N ALA A 28 6.69 -1.67 -4.92
CA ALA A 28 6.17 -3.01 -4.83
C ALA A 28 4.64 -3.05 -4.65
N PHE A 29 3.94 -1.91 -4.72
CA PHE A 29 2.48 -1.90 -4.67
C PHE A 29 1.86 -2.84 -5.72
N LEU A 30 0.81 -3.53 -5.31
CA LEU A 30 0.04 -4.41 -6.18
C LEU A 30 -1.29 -3.73 -6.53
N GLU A 31 -1.69 -3.85 -7.80
CA GLU A 31 -2.99 -3.39 -8.31
C GLU A 31 -4.15 -4.31 -7.91
N ASN A 32 -3.84 -5.57 -7.57
CA ASN A 32 -4.85 -6.59 -7.27
C ASN A 32 -5.46 -6.40 -5.89
N GLU A 33 -6.75 -6.71 -5.75
CA GLU A 33 -7.37 -6.83 -4.45
C GLU A 33 -6.71 -7.97 -3.64
N ASN A 34 -6.28 -7.62 -2.42
CA ASN A 34 -5.76 -8.58 -1.46
C ASN A 34 -6.81 -8.86 -0.38
N ASN A 35 -6.65 -9.99 0.31
CA ASN A 35 -7.45 -10.32 1.49
C ASN A 35 -7.11 -9.43 2.69
N PHE A 36 -6.06 -8.62 2.61
CA PHE A 36 -5.60 -7.67 3.63
C PHE A 36 -5.56 -6.24 3.05
N ILE A 37 -5.44 -5.24 3.91
CA ILE A 37 -5.29 -3.84 3.50
C ILE A 37 -3.83 -3.56 3.11
N GLN A 38 -3.61 -3.10 1.89
CA GLN A 38 -2.32 -2.55 1.47
C GLN A 38 -2.27 -1.06 1.84
N GLY A 39 -1.26 -0.67 2.61
CA GLY A 39 -1.00 0.71 3.00
C GLY A 39 0.28 1.26 2.39
N ALA A 40 0.43 2.59 2.39
CA ALA A 40 1.69 3.25 2.05
C ALA A 40 2.49 3.62 3.31
N GLN A 41 3.80 3.47 3.26
CA GLN A 41 4.70 3.81 4.38
C GLN A 41 4.86 5.33 4.57
N ASN A 42 4.70 6.10 3.48
CA ASN A 42 4.82 7.55 3.49
C ASN A 42 3.97 8.14 2.34
N PHE A 43 3.73 9.44 2.42
CA PHE A 43 2.97 10.22 1.45
C PHE A 43 3.32 11.69 1.55
N TYR A 44 3.31 12.38 0.42
CA TYR A 44 3.39 13.83 0.38
C TYR A 44 1.98 14.43 0.26
N PRO A 45 1.61 15.43 1.08
CA PRO A 45 0.25 15.99 1.13
C PRO A 45 -0.12 16.83 -0.10
N CYS A 46 -0.14 16.19 -1.27
CA CYS A 46 -0.59 16.76 -2.53
C CYS A 46 -1.55 15.80 -3.24
N VAL A 47 -2.44 16.35 -4.07
CA VAL A 47 -3.26 15.54 -4.97
C VAL A 47 -2.38 15.00 -6.10
N ASN A 48 -1.69 15.92 -6.75
CA ASN A 48 -0.70 15.73 -7.79
C ASN A 48 0.25 16.93 -7.80
N GLY A 49 1.37 16.84 -8.53
CA GLY A 49 2.31 17.94 -8.67
C GLY A 49 3.73 17.50 -9.01
N ALA A 50 4.59 18.47 -9.34
CA ALA A 50 6.00 18.25 -9.69
C ALA A 50 6.88 18.07 -8.44
N PHE A 51 6.55 17.07 -7.61
CA PHE A 51 7.32 16.67 -6.43
C PHE A 51 8.08 15.39 -6.76
N THR A 52 9.24 15.54 -7.41
CA THR A 52 10.03 14.41 -7.91
C THR A 52 10.38 13.45 -6.77
N GLY A 53 9.97 12.18 -6.92
CA GLY A 53 10.24 11.11 -5.95
C GLY A 53 9.17 10.94 -4.86
N GLU A 54 8.22 11.87 -4.77
CA GLU A 54 7.15 11.82 -3.78
C GLU A 54 5.90 11.09 -4.29
N LEU A 55 5.14 10.53 -3.35
CA LEU A 55 3.84 9.91 -3.63
C LEU A 55 2.72 10.89 -3.31
N GLY A 56 1.97 11.31 -4.33
CA GLY A 56 0.74 12.09 -4.21
C GLY A 56 -0.51 11.21 -4.23
N LYS A 57 -1.68 11.82 -4.06
CA LYS A 57 -2.95 11.10 -3.86
C LYS A 57 -3.29 10.22 -5.05
N GLU A 58 -3.07 10.72 -6.26
CA GLU A 58 -3.33 9.98 -7.49
C GLU A 58 -2.53 8.68 -7.56
N HIS A 59 -1.26 8.68 -7.13
CA HIS A 59 -0.45 7.47 -7.08
C HIS A 59 -1.02 6.43 -6.11
N LEU A 60 -1.57 6.86 -4.96
CA LEU A 60 -2.18 5.93 -3.99
C LEU A 60 -3.52 5.39 -4.48
N ASP A 61 -4.33 6.24 -5.10
CA ASP A 61 -5.63 5.87 -5.66
C ASP A 61 -5.49 4.82 -6.77
N GLU A 62 -4.42 4.89 -7.58
CA GLU A 62 -4.12 3.92 -8.65
C GLU A 62 -4.00 2.47 -8.13
N PHE A 63 -3.46 2.31 -6.91
CA PHE A 63 -3.33 1.00 -6.24
C PHE A 63 -4.43 0.73 -5.22
N GLY A 64 -5.48 1.56 -5.17
CA GLY A 64 -6.58 1.43 -4.20
C GLY A 64 -6.15 1.61 -2.74
N ILE A 65 -5.02 2.27 -2.49
CA ILE A 65 -4.45 2.46 -1.14
C ILE A 65 -5.22 3.58 -0.43
N LYS A 66 -5.85 3.21 0.70
CA LYS A 66 -6.65 4.14 1.54
C LYS A 66 -6.04 4.37 2.93
N CYS A 67 -4.92 3.71 3.22
CA CYS A 67 -4.24 3.76 4.50
C CYS A 67 -2.79 4.19 4.29
N VAL A 68 -2.34 5.18 5.07
CA VAL A 68 -0.98 5.70 5.02
C VAL A 68 -0.45 5.82 6.44
N LEU A 69 0.77 5.35 6.66
CA LEU A 69 1.50 5.56 7.90
C LEU A 69 2.18 6.93 7.88
N ILE A 70 2.04 7.72 8.94
CA ILE A 70 2.64 9.06 9.05
C ILE A 70 3.38 9.17 10.39
N GLY A 71 4.57 9.78 10.39
CA GLY A 71 5.36 9.99 11.60
C GLY A 71 6.04 8.72 12.12
N HIS A 72 6.41 7.81 11.22
CA HIS A 72 7.25 6.66 11.57
C HIS A 72 8.59 7.18 12.12
N SER A 73 9.08 6.58 13.20
CA SER A 73 10.26 7.05 13.95
C SER A 73 11.60 6.68 13.30
N GLU A 74 11.58 6.18 12.06
CA GLU A 74 12.81 5.94 11.27
C GLU A 74 13.59 7.23 11.02
#